data_AF-A0A969X8Y9-F1
#
_entry.id   AF-A0A969X8Y9-F1
#
_cell.length_a   1.000
_cell.length_b   1.000
_cell.length_c   1.000
_cell.angle_alpha   90.00
_cell.angle_beta   90.00
_cell.angle_gamma   90.00
#
_symmetry.space_group_name_H-M   'P 1'
#
loop_
_entity.id
_entity.type
_entity.pdbx_description
1 polymer ?
#
loop_
_entity_poly.entity_id
_entity_poly.type
_entity_poly.pdbx_seq_one_letter_code
_entity_poly.pdbx_strand_id
1 'polypeptide(L)'
;IGVKAVYIDQVAAAAQALCCDPNHNHLPGGGNWWNRSYQALMRVLNRTKPADRAFTTECNAEPHAGSFDGFLTWQWIEPEQVPAFPLIYAGRVAMLGRNINGYKKKDMPYCRFHIAEQVLFGQQIGWINADVVNDPQKFPFLRKMVQLRWQYRDLFNRGLPQRPPLVASDIPDTPSFAGMGRPPAWQVFAMPPVRAGLWLDSQNGKQVLFVINTADRETGCSVELPRIPANGRWIHRETAGEPVLTETAAGSRLEARLEAEGMIVIEWDA
;
A
#
# COMPACT_ATOMS: atom_id res chain seq x y z
N ILE A 1 -25.22 16.59 3.86
CA ILE A 1 -24.22 16.66 2.76
C ILE A 1 -24.38 15.40 1.91
N GLY A 2 -24.45 15.51 0.58
CA GLY A 2 -24.74 14.39 -0.33
C GLY A 2 -23.57 13.47 -0.69
N VAL A 3 -22.36 13.71 -0.17
CA VAL A 3 -21.13 12.97 -0.53
C VAL A 3 -20.91 11.72 0.31
N LYS A 4 -20.23 10.70 -0.23
CA LYS A 4 -19.97 9.43 0.49
C LYS A 4 -18.80 9.50 1.46
N ALA A 5 -17.85 10.40 1.23
CA ALA A 5 -16.73 10.62 2.14
C ALA A 5 -16.32 12.10 2.14
N VAL A 6 -15.74 12.56 3.24
CA VAL A 6 -15.15 13.88 3.38
C VAL A 6 -13.69 13.73 3.78
N TYR A 7 -12.81 14.41 3.06
CA TYR A 7 -11.39 14.52 3.37
C TYR A 7 -11.15 15.77 4.22
N ILE A 8 -10.59 15.59 5.41
CA ILE A 8 -10.23 16.66 6.35
C ILE A 8 -8.71 16.76 6.33
N ASP A 9 -8.22 17.85 5.77
CA ASP A 9 -6.82 17.94 5.40
C ASP A 9 -5.86 18.02 6.60
N GLN A 10 -4.65 17.50 6.42
CA GLN A 10 -3.49 17.66 7.31
C GLN A 10 -3.61 17.17 8.77
N VAL A 11 -4.76 16.66 9.26
CA VAL A 11 -4.93 16.32 10.68
C VAL A 11 -3.93 15.27 11.17
N ALA A 12 -3.68 14.23 10.37
CA ALA A 12 -2.73 13.16 10.68
C ALA A 12 -1.38 13.32 9.96
N ALA A 13 -1.11 14.50 9.36
CA ALA A 13 0.14 14.81 8.66
C ALA A 13 0.93 15.93 9.34
N ALA A 14 0.24 16.99 9.79
CA ALA A 14 0.89 18.17 10.33
C ALA A 14 1.47 17.90 11.72
N ALA A 15 2.67 18.43 11.95
CA ALA A 15 3.19 18.56 13.31
C ALA A 15 2.31 19.54 14.10
N GLN A 16 2.18 19.29 15.40
CA GLN A 16 1.43 20.17 16.29
C GLN A 16 2.11 21.55 16.34
N ALA A 17 1.33 22.62 16.19
CA ALA A 17 1.86 23.95 16.46
C ALA A 17 1.80 24.23 17.98
N LEU A 18 2.81 24.93 18.48
CA LEU A 18 2.79 25.45 19.85
C LEU A 18 1.85 26.65 19.92
N CYS A 19 1.06 26.76 20.99
CA CYS A 19 0.18 27.91 21.20
C CYS A 19 0.30 28.42 22.64
N CYS A 20 0.72 29.68 22.79
CA CYS A 20 0.89 30.34 24.08
C CYS A 20 -0.13 31.46 24.32
N ASP A 21 -1.21 31.52 23.53
CA ASP A 21 -2.26 32.53 23.72
C ASP A 21 -3.05 32.22 24.99
N PRO A 22 -3.07 33.11 26.00
CA PRO A 22 -3.77 32.87 27.26
C PRO A 22 -5.30 32.88 27.11
N ASN A 23 -5.85 33.34 25.99
CA ASN A 23 -7.29 33.36 25.74
C ASN A 23 -7.83 32.03 25.17
N HIS A 24 -6.95 31.10 24.80
CA HIS A 24 -7.37 29.78 24.34
C HIS A 24 -7.54 28.80 25.49
N ASN A 25 -8.53 27.90 25.36
CA ASN A 25 -8.87 26.92 26.39
C ASN A 25 -7.99 25.66 26.35
N HIS A 26 -6.67 25.84 26.40
CA HIS A 26 -5.69 24.76 26.54
C HIS A 26 -4.46 25.25 27.31
N LEU A 27 -3.63 24.33 27.80
CA LEU A 27 -2.37 24.69 28.44
C LEU A 27 -1.45 25.43 27.43
N PRO A 28 -0.75 26.51 27.84
CA PRO A 28 0.20 27.21 26.98
C PRO A 28 1.36 26.32 26.51
N GLY A 29 1.85 26.57 25.30
CA GLY A 29 2.93 25.84 24.66
C GLY A 29 2.43 24.60 23.91
N GLY A 30 2.99 23.44 24.28
CA GLY A 30 2.74 22.16 23.62
C GLY A 30 1.84 21.22 24.44
N GLY A 31 2.08 19.91 24.31
CA GLY A 31 1.33 18.87 25.00
C GLY A 31 0.36 18.14 24.06
N ASN A 32 -0.79 17.71 24.56
CA ASN A 32 -1.73 16.87 23.80
C ASN A 32 -2.99 17.61 23.35
N TRP A 33 -3.07 18.93 23.56
CA TRP A 33 -4.29 19.70 23.29
C TRP A 33 -4.67 19.65 21.81
N TRP A 34 -3.69 19.72 20.90
CA TRP A 34 -3.91 19.63 19.46
C TRP A 34 -4.63 18.32 19.09
N ASN A 35 -4.06 17.19 19.52
CA ASN A 35 -4.65 15.87 19.27
C ASN A 35 -6.01 15.72 19.92
N ARG A 36 -6.16 16.15 21.19
CA ARG A 36 -7.43 16.05 21.93
C ARG A 36 -8.54 16.87 21.29
N SER A 37 -8.22 18.06 20.78
CA SER A 37 -9.19 18.93 20.10
C SER A 37 -9.69 18.29 18.80
N TYR A 38 -8.80 17.73 17.96
CA TYR A 38 -9.23 16.98 16.78
C TYR A 38 -10.01 15.72 17.14
N GLN A 39 -9.61 14.96 18.15
CA GLN A 39 -10.37 13.80 18.61
C GLN A 39 -11.77 14.19 19.14
N ALA A 40 -11.89 15.33 19.82
CA ALA A 40 -13.17 15.85 20.29
C ALA A 40 -14.08 16.27 19.11
N LEU A 41 -13.53 16.98 18.13
CA LEU A 41 -14.22 17.34 16.89
C LEU A 41 -14.70 16.07 16.16
N MET A 42 -13.80 15.12 15.91
CA MET A 42 -14.12 13.89 15.21
C MET A 42 -15.12 13.02 15.99
N ARG A 43 -15.11 13.05 17.32
CA ARG A 43 -16.14 12.36 18.13
C ARG A 43 -17.54 12.92 17.87
N VAL A 44 -17.68 14.24 17.76
CA VAL A 44 -18.97 14.87 17.44
C VAL A 44 -19.39 14.51 16.02
N LEU A 45 -18.46 14.58 15.06
CA LEU A 45 -18.74 14.24 13.66
C LEU A 45 -19.12 12.77 13.49
N ASN A 46 -18.39 11.84 14.11
CA ASN A 46 -18.69 10.41 14.01
C ASN A 46 -20.01 10.01 14.68
N ARG A 47 -20.51 10.77 15.67
CA ARG A 47 -21.83 10.55 16.28
C ARG A 47 -22.99 10.92 15.38
N THR A 48 -22.78 11.84 14.44
CA THR A 48 -23.82 12.36 13.53
C THR A 48 -23.65 11.84 12.09
N LYS A 49 -22.48 11.28 11.78
CA LYS A 49 -22.16 10.65 10.49
C LYS A 49 -23.06 9.41 10.24
N PRO A 50 -23.79 9.35 9.12
CA PRO A 50 -24.49 8.14 8.73
C PRO A 50 -23.52 6.96 8.52
N ALA A 51 -23.97 5.74 8.78
CA ALA A 51 -23.13 4.54 8.72
C ALA A 51 -22.47 4.28 7.34
N ASP A 52 -23.06 4.80 6.26
CA ASP A 52 -22.56 4.65 4.89
C ASP A 52 -21.60 5.78 4.46
N ARG A 53 -21.07 6.56 5.42
CA ARG A 53 -20.18 7.69 5.17
C ARG A 53 -18.84 7.52 5.87
N ALA A 54 -17.83 8.17 5.31
CA ALA A 54 -16.46 8.13 5.82
C ALA A 54 -15.83 9.52 6.01
N PHE A 55 -14.93 9.62 6.97
CA PHE A 55 -13.97 10.72 7.12
C PHE A 55 -12.56 10.20 6.87
N THR A 56 -11.81 10.94 6.07
CA THR A 56 -10.41 10.62 5.76
C THR A 56 -9.52 11.83 6.04
N THR A 57 -8.22 11.61 6.22
CA THR A 57 -7.24 12.70 6.43
C THR A 57 -5.92 12.38 5.74
N GLU A 58 -5.10 13.40 5.59
CA GLU A 58 -3.72 13.30 5.14
C GLU A 58 -2.83 12.52 6.14
N CYS A 59 -1.95 11.65 5.62
CA CYS A 59 -1.01 10.79 6.34
C CYS A 59 -1.66 9.92 7.44
N ASN A 60 -0.84 9.19 8.21
CA ASN A 60 -1.29 8.11 9.10
C ASN A 60 -0.65 8.19 10.49
N ALA A 61 -0.68 9.38 11.11
CA ALA A 61 -0.33 9.51 12.52
C ALA A 61 -1.30 8.68 13.40
N GLU A 62 -0.74 7.68 14.08
CA GLU A 62 -1.44 6.72 14.94
C GLU A 62 -2.43 7.34 15.95
N PRO A 63 -2.15 8.49 16.62
CA PRO A 63 -3.09 9.10 17.57
C PRO A 63 -4.49 9.44 16.99
N HIS A 64 -4.61 9.48 15.66
CA HIS A 64 -5.84 9.77 14.95
C HIS A 64 -6.53 8.51 14.38
N ALA A 65 -5.94 7.32 14.51
CA ALA A 65 -6.46 6.08 13.91
C ALA A 65 -7.87 5.72 14.43
N GLY A 66 -8.19 6.07 15.68
CA GLY A 66 -9.54 5.89 16.24
C GLY A 66 -10.56 6.96 15.84
N SER A 67 -10.17 7.96 15.05
CA SER A 67 -11.01 9.12 14.68
C SER A 67 -11.42 9.16 13.21
N PHE A 68 -10.70 8.45 12.34
CA PHE A 68 -10.87 8.49 10.88
C PHE A 68 -11.05 7.10 10.30
N ASP A 69 -11.78 7.00 9.19
CA ASP A 69 -12.02 5.75 8.46
C ASP A 69 -10.90 5.45 7.45
N GLY A 70 -10.10 6.46 7.07
CA GLY A 70 -8.99 6.25 6.15
C GLY A 70 -7.92 7.34 6.17
N PHE A 71 -6.72 6.94 5.77
CA PHE A 71 -5.53 7.75 5.72
C PHE A 71 -4.96 7.80 4.31
N LEU A 72 -4.73 9.01 3.82
CA LEU A 72 -4.00 9.22 2.58
C LEU A 72 -2.49 9.11 2.84
N THR A 73 -1.89 7.98 2.50
CA THR A 73 -0.50 7.62 2.82
C THR A 73 0.50 8.07 1.77
N TRP A 74 0.28 9.25 1.17
CA TRP A 74 1.00 9.67 -0.03
C TRP A 74 2.49 9.96 0.20
N GLN A 75 2.86 10.36 1.43
CA GLN A 75 4.19 10.88 1.77
C GLN A 75 5.22 9.78 2.04
N TRP A 76 4.81 8.61 2.51
CA TRP A 76 5.72 7.55 2.92
C TRP A 76 6.17 6.76 1.70
N ILE A 77 7.15 7.30 0.99
CA ILE A 77 7.83 6.64 -0.12
C ILE A 77 9.33 6.64 0.20
N GLU A 78 9.79 5.54 0.77
CA GLU A 78 11.14 5.38 1.33
C GLU A 78 11.76 4.05 0.85
N PRO A 79 13.10 3.88 0.91
CA PRO A 79 13.73 2.57 0.69
C PRO A 79 13.21 1.51 1.65
N GLU A 80 13.23 0.25 1.20
CA GLU A 80 13.05 -0.94 2.06
C GLU A 80 11.76 -0.94 2.91
N GLN A 81 10.71 -0.28 2.41
CA GLN A 81 9.44 -0.20 3.11
C GLN A 81 8.81 -1.57 3.31
N VAL A 82 8.29 -1.75 4.52
CA VAL A 82 7.40 -2.86 4.89
C VAL A 82 6.03 -2.31 5.25
N PRO A 83 4.94 -3.08 5.11
CA PRO A 83 3.59 -2.64 5.44
C PRO A 83 3.34 -2.66 6.96
N ALA A 84 4.22 -2.05 7.76
CA ALA A 84 4.14 -2.09 9.23
C ALA A 84 2.84 -1.46 9.77
N PHE A 85 2.43 -0.30 9.25
CA PHE A 85 1.18 0.33 9.66
C PHE A 85 -0.05 -0.49 9.21
N PRO A 86 -0.16 -0.95 7.95
CA PRO A 86 -1.18 -1.91 7.56
C PRO A 86 -1.20 -3.20 8.40
N LEU A 87 -0.04 -3.74 8.81
CA LEU A 87 0.03 -4.94 9.64
C LEU A 87 -0.72 -4.81 10.98
N ILE A 88 -0.69 -3.61 11.57
CA ILE A 88 -1.37 -3.32 12.85
C ILE A 88 -2.84 -2.90 12.61
N TYR A 89 -3.11 -2.14 11.54
CA TYR A 89 -4.38 -1.44 11.33
C TYR A 89 -5.25 -1.97 10.18
N ALA A 90 -4.86 -3.06 9.51
CA ALA A 90 -5.65 -3.69 8.45
C ALA A 90 -7.05 -4.05 8.95
N GLY A 91 -8.05 -3.76 8.11
CA GLY A 91 -9.46 -3.92 8.45
C GLY A 91 -9.98 -3.00 9.56
N ARG A 92 -9.21 -1.97 9.97
CA ARG A 92 -9.67 -0.93 10.92
C ARG A 92 -9.65 0.46 10.30
N VAL A 93 -8.58 0.80 9.58
CA VAL A 93 -8.44 2.09 8.88
C VAL A 93 -7.97 1.81 7.45
N ALA A 94 -8.65 2.41 6.47
CA ALA A 94 -8.28 2.26 5.06
C ALA A 94 -7.01 3.05 4.74
N MET A 95 -6.05 2.44 4.04
CA MET A 95 -4.89 3.15 3.50
C MET A 95 -5.18 3.56 2.06
N LEU A 96 -4.95 4.83 1.73
CA LEU A 96 -5.35 5.43 0.47
C LEU A 96 -4.13 6.05 -0.21
N GLY A 97 -3.90 5.72 -1.47
CA GLY A 97 -3.02 6.45 -2.37
C GLY A 97 -1.53 6.46 -2.05
N ARG A 98 -0.76 6.70 -3.10
CA ARG A 98 0.68 7.04 -3.07
C ARG A 98 0.98 8.09 -4.11
N ASN A 99 1.90 8.99 -3.81
CA ASN A 99 2.21 10.04 -4.76
C ASN A 99 3.03 9.54 -5.96
N ILE A 100 2.40 9.54 -7.13
CA ILE A 100 3.05 9.29 -8.44
C ILE A 100 2.95 10.51 -9.39
N ASN A 101 2.57 11.67 -8.85
CA ASN A 101 2.39 12.91 -9.60
C ASN A 101 3.65 13.82 -9.49
N GLY A 102 3.50 15.10 -9.81
CA GLY A 102 4.59 16.08 -9.74
C GLY A 102 5.71 15.81 -10.75
N TYR A 103 6.96 15.98 -10.34
CA TYR A 103 8.11 15.69 -11.21
C TYR A 103 8.27 14.19 -11.54
N LYS A 104 7.64 13.30 -10.76
CA LYS A 104 7.59 11.86 -11.04
C LYS A 104 6.46 11.46 -11.99
N LYS A 105 5.60 12.39 -12.43
CA LYS A 105 4.46 12.07 -13.30
C LYS A 105 4.85 11.36 -14.60
N LYS A 106 6.06 11.58 -15.12
CA LYS A 106 6.57 10.93 -16.35
C LYS A 106 7.48 9.73 -16.08
N ASP A 107 7.74 9.39 -14.82
CA ASP A 107 8.65 8.30 -14.42
C ASP A 107 7.89 6.97 -14.43
N MET A 108 8.07 6.20 -15.52
CA MET A 108 7.35 4.94 -15.75
C MET A 108 7.73 3.83 -14.76
N PRO A 109 9.02 3.54 -14.49
CA PRO A 109 9.41 2.61 -13.43
C PRO A 109 8.81 2.98 -12.08
N TYR A 110 8.89 4.26 -11.69
CA TYR A 110 8.34 4.75 -10.42
C TYR A 110 6.83 4.56 -10.30
N CYS A 111 6.10 4.86 -11.38
CA CYS A 111 4.66 4.66 -11.47
C CYS A 111 4.28 3.20 -11.21
N ARG A 112 4.90 2.25 -11.95
CA ARG A 112 4.60 0.82 -11.84
C ARG A 112 4.97 0.27 -10.47
N PHE A 113 6.13 0.64 -9.96
CA PHE A 113 6.59 0.26 -8.63
C PHE A 113 5.58 0.63 -7.54
N HIS A 114 5.11 1.88 -7.51
CA HIS A 114 4.17 2.31 -6.47
C HIS A 114 2.73 1.88 -6.68
N ILE A 115 2.29 1.62 -7.92
CA ILE A 115 0.99 0.98 -8.16
C ILE A 115 1.01 -0.46 -7.63
N ALA A 116 2.07 -1.23 -7.94
CA ALA A 116 2.21 -2.60 -7.44
C ALA A 116 2.28 -2.62 -5.90
N GLU A 117 3.08 -1.74 -5.31
CA GLU A 117 3.20 -1.63 -3.85
C GLU A 117 1.88 -1.31 -3.16
N GLN A 118 1.07 -0.40 -3.72
CA GLN A 118 -0.27 -0.11 -3.20
C GLN A 118 -1.12 -1.38 -3.15
N VAL A 119 -1.07 -2.24 -4.17
CA VAL A 119 -1.78 -3.53 -4.16
C VAL A 119 -1.19 -4.47 -3.11
N LEU A 120 0.13 -4.66 -3.11
CA LEU A 120 0.81 -5.60 -2.20
C LEU A 120 0.60 -5.22 -0.73
N PHE A 121 0.48 -3.94 -0.42
CA PHE A 121 0.23 -3.41 0.93
C PHE A 121 -1.27 -3.20 1.23
N GLY A 122 -2.16 -3.57 0.31
CA GLY A 122 -3.61 -3.51 0.48
C GLY A 122 -4.21 -2.10 0.43
N GLN A 123 -3.40 -1.11 0.05
CA GLN A 123 -3.81 0.27 -0.11
C GLN A 123 -4.81 0.40 -1.27
N GLN A 124 -5.77 1.31 -1.15
CA GLN A 124 -6.55 1.74 -2.30
C GLN A 124 -5.62 2.50 -3.26
N ILE A 125 -5.52 2.04 -4.50
CA ILE A 125 -4.73 2.71 -5.54
C ILE A 125 -5.30 4.11 -5.75
N GLY A 126 -4.47 5.15 -5.64
CA GLY A 126 -4.94 6.52 -5.74
C GLY A 126 -3.84 7.57 -5.59
N TRP A 127 -4.26 8.83 -5.46
CA TRP A 127 -3.40 10.01 -5.58
C TRP A 127 -2.72 10.12 -6.96
N ILE A 128 -3.56 9.97 -7.99
CA ILE A 128 -3.21 9.97 -9.41
C ILE A 128 -4.17 10.93 -10.12
N ASN A 129 -3.68 11.71 -11.07
CA ASN A 129 -4.54 12.55 -11.87
C ASN A 129 -5.36 11.73 -12.89
N ALA A 130 -6.58 12.18 -13.18
CA ALA A 130 -7.51 11.46 -14.05
C ALA A 130 -7.01 11.27 -15.50
N ASP A 131 -6.06 12.08 -15.95
CA ASP A 131 -5.47 11.98 -17.29
C ASP A 131 -4.66 10.69 -17.51
N VAL A 132 -4.33 9.95 -16.45
CA VAL A 132 -3.66 8.64 -16.54
C VAL A 132 -4.41 7.64 -17.42
N VAL A 133 -5.75 7.75 -17.52
CA VAL A 133 -6.55 6.84 -18.36
C VAL A 133 -6.30 7.00 -19.86
N ASN A 134 -5.72 8.14 -20.25
CA ASN A 134 -5.36 8.45 -21.63
C ASN A 134 -3.87 8.17 -21.91
N ASP A 135 -3.10 7.73 -20.92
CA ASP A 135 -1.67 7.40 -21.07
C ASP A 135 -1.54 5.93 -21.49
N PRO A 136 -1.16 5.63 -22.75
CA PRO A 136 -1.10 4.26 -23.24
C PRO A 136 0.00 3.42 -22.59
N GLN A 137 0.98 4.06 -21.94
CA GLN A 137 2.06 3.36 -21.24
C GLN A 137 1.66 3.04 -19.80
N LYS A 138 0.95 3.94 -19.10
CA LYS A 138 0.56 3.73 -17.69
C LYS A 138 -0.73 2.95 -17.51
N PHE A 139 -1.73 3.24 -18.35
CA PHE A 139 -3.09 2.74 -18.14
C PHE A 139 -3.21 1.21 -18.17
N PRO A 140 -2.52 0.46 -19.06
CA PRO A 140 -2.61 -1.00 -19.08
C PRO A 140 -2.19 -1.64 -17.74
N PHE A 141 -1.05 -1.21 -17.19
CA PHE A 141 -0.57 -1.70 -15.90
C PHE A 141 -1.51 -1.30 -14.75
N LEU A 142 -1.93 -0.03 -14.71
CA LEU A 142 -2.87 0.46 -13.71
C LEU A 142 -4.18 -0.35 -13.74
N ARG A 143 -4.74 -0.60 -14.92
CA ARG A 143 -5.97 -1.37 -15.10
C ARG A 143 -5.81 -2.80 -14.56
N LYS A 144 -4.71 -3.48 -14.90
CA LYS A 144 -4.38 -4.82 -14.41
C LYS A 144 -4.36 -4.87 -12.88
N MET A 145 -3.71 -3.89 -12.25
CA MET A 145 -3.60 -3.79 -10.78
C MET A 145 -4.93 -3.43 -10.11
N VAL A 146 -5.75 -2.57 -10.73
CA VAL A 146 -7.11 -2.27 -10.25
C VAL A 146 -8.00 -3.51 -10.31
N GLN A 147 -7.93 -4.29 -11.39
CA GLN A 147 -8.68 -5.54 -11.54
C GLN A 147 -8.27 -6.58 -10.49
N LEU A 148 -6.96 -6.77 -10.28
CA LEU A 148 -6.44 -7.65 -9.23
C LEU A 148 -6.93 -7.20 -7.84
N ARG A 149 -6.83 -5.91 -7.54
CA ARG A 149 -7.33 -5.38 -6.26
C ARG A 149 -8.83 -5.58 -6.08
N TRP A 150 -9.61 -5.45 -7.15
CA TRP A 150 -11.05 -5.67 -7.12
C TRP A 150 -11.42 -7.15 -6.88
N GLN A 151 -10.69 -8.07 -7.53
CA GLN A 151 -10.84 -9.52 -7.34
C GLN A 151 -10.60 -9.92 -5.89
N TYR A 152 -9.57 -9.36 -5.25
CA TYR A 152 -9.20 -9.62 -3.85
C TYR A 152 -9.70 -8.53 -2.88
N ARG A 153 -10.75 -7.77 -3.23
CA ARG A 153 -11.22 -6.65 -2.39
C ARG A 153 -11.59 -7.07 -0.96
N ASP A 154 -12.17 -8.26 -0.80
CA ASP A 154 -12.59 -8.75 0.51
C ASP A 154 -11.37 -9.10 1.38
N LEU A 155 -10.35 -9.71 0.77
CA LEU A 155 -9.04 -9.91 1.40
C LEU A 155 -8.40 -8.58 1.80
N PHE A 156 -8.33 -7.59 0.92
CA PHE A 156 -7.70 -6.30 1.25
C PHE A 156 -8.49 -5.48 2.28
N ASN A 157 -9.80 -5.70 2.40
CA ASN A 157 -10.64 -5.01 3.36
C ASN A 157 -10.64 -5.65 4.76
N ARG A 158 -10.36 -6.96 4.88
CA ARG A 158 -10.57 -7.73 6.12
C ARG A 158 -9.44 -8.68 6.48
N GLY A 159 -8.62 -9.06 5.52
CA GLY A 159 -7.45 -9.91 5.69
C GLY A 159 -6.32 -9.17 6.41
N LEU A 160 -5.34 -9.95 6.82
CA LEU A 160 -4.16 -9.47 7.54
C LEU A 160 -2.94 -9.61 6.62
N PRO A 161 -2.25 -8.50 6.30
CA PRO A 161 -0.97 -8.63 5.62
C PRO A 161 -0.02 -9.42 6.51
N GLN A 162 0.88 -10.18 5.90
CA GLN A 162 1.95 -10.90 6.57
C GLN A 162 3.28 -10.22 6.24
N ARG A 163 4.36 -10.70 6.86
CA ARG A 163 5.70 -10.27 6.48
C ARG A 163 5.90 -10.51 4.97
N PRO A 164 6.26 -9.47 4.18
CA PRO A 164 6.54 -9.66 2.77
C PRO A 164 7.64 -10.71 2.55
N PRO A 165 7.48 -11.62 1.58
CA PRO A 165 8.51 -12.57 1.20
C PRO A 165 9.80 -11.87 0.74
N LEU A 166 10.95 -12.52 0.94
CA LEU A 166 12.20 -12.05 0.34
C LEU A 166 12.20 -12.42 -1.14
N VAL A 167 12.49 -11.44 -2.00
CA VAL A 167 12.53 -11.61 -3.45
C VAL A 167 13.93 -11.28 -3.95
N ALA A 168 14.52 -12.17 -4.72
CA ALA A 168 15.71 -11.92 -5.52
C ALA A 168 15.33 -11.89 -7.01
N SER A 169 16.00 -11.06 -7.79
CA SER A 169 15.82 -10.95 -9.25
C SER A 169 17.14 -11.06 -10.00
N ASP A 170 17.07 -11.49 -11.26
CA ASP A 170 18.22 -11.63 -12.16
C ASP A 170 18.61 -10.32 -12.88
N ILE A 171 17.82 -9.26 -12.72
CA ILE A 171 18.13 -7.90 -13.20
C ILE A 171 18.33 -6.94 -12.03
N PRO A 172 19.15 -5.87 -12.20
CA PRO A 172 19.44 -4.92 -11.14
C PRO A 172 18.23 -4.04 -10.80
N ASP A 173 18.22 -3.55 -9.56
CA ASP A 173 17.24 -2.58 -9.09
C ASP A 173 17.34 -1.27 -9.87
N THR A 174 16.19 -0.61 -10.06
CA THR A 174 16.15 0.73 -10.66
C THR A 174 16.33 1.79 -9.58
N PRO A 175 17.36 2.65 -9.62
CA PRO A 175 17.50 3.73 -8.65
C PRO A 175 16.42 4.80 -8.88
N SER A 176 15.83 5.30 -7.80
CA SER A 176 14.87 6.40 -7.83
C SER A 176 14.94 7.24 -6.56
N PHE A 177 14.09 8.24 -6.44
CA PHE A 177 13.98 9.12 -5.28
C PHE A 177 12.50 9.46 -5.06
N ALA A 178 12.13 9.90 -3.85
CA ALA A 178 10.74 10.15 -3.51
C ALA A 178 10.11 11.23 -4.41
N GLY A 179 8.78 11.20 -4.58
CA GLY A 179 8.05 12.03 -5.56
C GLY A 179 7.66 13.44 -5.09
N MET A 180 7.91 13.79 -3.83
CA MET A 180 7.77 15.15 -3.30
C MET A 180 9.02 15.52 -2.50
N GLY A 181 9.72 16.57 -2.96
CA GLY A 181 10.95 17.05 -2.35
C GLY A 181 10.72 17.64 -0.96
N ARG A 182 11.12 16.90 0.07
CA ARG A 182 11.47 17.40 1.40
C ARG A 182 12.62 16.57 1.94
N PRO A 183 13.75 17.13 2.42
CA PRO A 183 14.83 16.33 3.00
C PRO A 183 14.26 15.33 4.04
N PRO A 184 14.51 14.02 3.90
CA PRO A 184 15.52 13.40 3.03
C PRO A 184 15.01 12.84 1.68
N ALA A 185 13.93 13.34 1.09
CA ALA A 185 13.34 12.95 -0.21
C ALA A 185 14.27 13.01 -1.45
N TRP A 186 15.56 13.32 -1.26
CA TRP A 186 16.62 13.17 -2.27
C TRP A 186 17.49 11.93 -2.01
N GLN A 187 17.20 11.14 -0.98
CA GLN A 187 17.81 9.84 -0.80
C GLN A 187 17.40 8.96 -1.96
N VAL A 188 18.41 8.49 -2.67
CA VAL A 188 18.22 7.52 -3.74
C VAL A 188 17.88 6.20 -3.08
N PHE A 189 16.76 5.60 -3.48
CA PHE A 189 16.38 4.26 -3.08
C PHE A 189 16.36 3.33 -4.28
N ALA A 190 16.59 2.05 -4.01
CA ALA A 190 16.50 0.99 -4.99
C ALA A 190 15.03 0.56 -5.13
N MET A 191 14.55 0.48 -6.37
CA MET A 191 13.26 -0.12 -6.71
C MET A 191 13.51 -1.51 -7.30
N PRO A 192 13.33 -2.59 -6.50
CA PRO A 192 13.38 -3.95 -7.02
C PRO A 192 12.39 -4.16 -8.15
N PRO A 193 12.79 -4.86 -9.23
CA PRO A 193 11.94 -5.11 -10.39
C PRO A 193 10.77 -6.02 -10.05
N VAL A 194 10.96 -7.00 -9.17
CA VAL A 194 9.93 -7.95 -8.74
C VAL A 194 9.67 -7.78 -7.25
N ARG A 195 8.38 -7.78 -6.88
CA ARG A 195 7.95 -7.64 -5.49
C ARG A 195 6.90 -8.66 -5.13
N ALA A 196 6.86 -9.03 -3.85
CA ALA A 196 5.89 -9.95 -3.32
C ALA A 196 5.14 -9.39 -2.11
N GLY A 197 3.92 -9.86 -1.93
CA GLY A 197 3.07 -9.57 -0.78
C GLY A 197 2.38 -10.85 -0.35
N LEU A 198 2.36 -11.11 0.95
CA LEU A 198 1.72 -12.28 1.54
C LEU A 198 0.58 -11.80 2.45
N TRP A 199 -0.57 -12.45 2.33
CA TRP A 199 -1.78 -12.09 3.06
C TRP A 199 -2.44 -13.32 3.66
N LEU A 200 -3.06 -13.14 4.83
CA LEU A 200 -3.90 -14.12 5.50
C LEU A 200 -5.36 -13.65 5.42
N ASP A 201 -6.19 -14.41 4.70
CA ASP A 201 -7.64 -14.36 4.81
C ASP A 201 -8.07 -15.11 6.06
N SER A 202 -8.15 -14.39 7.18
CA SER A 202 -8.56 -14.96 8.47
C SER A 202 -9.99 -15.51 8.49
N GLN A 203 -10.86 -15.08 7.57
CA GLN A 203 -12.26 -15.55 7.53
C GLN A 203 -12.38 -16.90 6.85
N ASN A 204 -11.61 -17.10 5.78
CA ASN A 204 -11.65 -18.32 4.98
C ASN A 204 -10.52 -19.30 5.32
N GLY A 205 -9.61 -18.93 6.22
CA GLY A 205 -8.45 -19.74 6.59
C GLY A 205 -7.50 -19.95 5.40
N LYS A 206 -7.28 -18.91 4.59
CA LYS A 206 -6.43 -18.99 3.39
C LYS A 206 -5.26 -18.03 3.45
N GLN A 207 -4.12 -18.45 2.91
CA GLN A 207 -3.02 -17.56 2.58
C GLN A 207 -3.01 -17.25 1.08
N VAL A 208 -2.64 -16.02 0.75
CA VAL A 208 -2.56 -15.55 -0.63
C VAL A 208 -1.21 -14.89 -0.85
N LEU A 209 -0.45 -15.43 -1.80
CA LEU A 209 0.79 -14.84 -2.29
C LEU A 209 0.50 -14.06 -3.57
N PHE A 210 1.00 -12.83 -3.62
CA PHE A 210 1.10 -12.03 -4.83
C PHE A 210 2.58 -11.84 -5.17
N VAL A 211 2.97 -12.07 -6.42
CA VAL A 211 4.29 -11.73 -6.96
C VAL A 211 4.09 -10.91 -8.23
N ILE A 212 4.69 -9.72 -8.33
CA ILE A 212 4.45 -8.77 -9.41
C ILE A 212 5.78 -8.30 -9.97
N ASN A 213 5.97 -8.46 -11.27
CA ASN A 213 7.04 -7.82 -12.04
C ASN A 213 6.60 -6.39 -12.42
N THR A 214 7.45 -5.42 -12.09
CA THR A 214 7.25 -3.99 -12.38
C THR A 214 8.24 -3.49 -13.43
N ALA A 215 9.12 -4.35 -13.94
CA ALA A 215 10.04 -4.05 -15.02
C ALA A 215 9.34 -4.06 -16.38
N ASP A 216 9.95 -3.40 -17.38
CA ASP A 216 9.48 -3.33 -18.77
C ASP A 216 9.97 -4.52 -19.63
N ARG A 217 10.51 -5.54 -18.97
CA ARG A 217 11.13 -6.70 -19.58
C ARG A 217 10.85 -7.94 -18.73
N GLU A 218 11.05 -9.08 -19.36
CA GLU A 218 11.04 -10.36 -18.65
C GLU A 218 12.10 -10.38 -17.54
N THR A 219 11.77 -10.96 -16.40
CA THR A 219 12.65 -11.00 -15.22
C THR A 219 12.54 -12.35 -14.53
N GLY A 220 13.68 -13.01 -14.32
CA GLY A 220 13.79 -14.16 -13.44
C GLY A 220 13.77 -13.72 -11.99
N CYS A 221 13.04 -14.44 -11.16
CA CYS A 221 12.95 -14.17 -9.73
C CYS A 221 12.91 -15.45 -8.89
N SER A 222 13.36 -15.31 -7.65
CA SER A 222 13.28 -16.32 -6.60
C SER A 222 12.63 -15.70 -5.38
N VAL A 223 11.58 -16.35 -4.85
CA VAL A 223 10.78 -15.86 -3.72
C VAL A 223 10.85 -16.87 -2.58
N GLU A 224 11.37 -16.44 -1.43
CA GLU A 224 11.48 -17.25 -0.21
C GLU A 224 10.22 -17.08 0.66
N LEU A 225 9.58 -18.19 0.97
CA LEU A 225 8.21 -18.23 1.51
C LEU A 225 8.10 -19.21 2.69
N PRO A 226 7.13 -19.01 3.59
CA PRO A 226 6.65 -20.10 4.43
C PRO A 226 6.27 -21.31 3.57
N ARG A 227 6.30 -22.51 4.17
CA ARG A 227 5.99 -23.74 3.43
C ARG A 227 4.61 -23.64 2.78
N ILE A 228 4.57 -23.79 1.46
CA ILE A 228 3.34 -23.87 0.69
C ILE A 228 2.94 -25.35 0.57
N PRO A 229 1.73 -25.73 0.98
CA PRO A 229 1.20 -27.07 0.76
C PRO A 229 1.16 -27.46 -0.73
N ALA A 230 1.31 -28.76 -1.01
CA ALA A 230 1.29 -29.28 -2.39
C ALA A 230 -0.03 -28.99 -3.16
N ASN A 231 -1.12 -28.67 -2.46
CA ASN A 231 -2.42 -28.31 -3.03
C ASN A 231 -2.61 -26.80 -3.28
N GLY A 232 -1.53 -26.00 -3.26
CA GLY A 232 -1.58 -24.58 -3.61
C GLY A 232 -2.23 -24.33 -4.97
N ARG A 233 -3.26 -23.50 -5.01
CA ARG A 233 -4.05 -23.17 -6.20
C ARG A 233 -3.45 -21.96 -6.92
N TRP A 234 -3.04 -22.17 -8.16
CA TRP A 234 -2.54 -21.11 -9.04
C TRP A 234 -3.72 -20.34 -9.65
N ILE A 235 -3.90 -19.07 -9.24
CA ILE A 235 -4.98 -18.21 -9.74
C ILE A 235 -4.52 -17.40 -10.95
N HIS A 236 -3.31 -16.84 -10.84
CA HIS A 236 -2.64 -16.16 -11.93
C HIS A 236 -1.26 -16.79 -12.11
N ARG A 237 -0.97 -17.21 -13.34
CA ARG A 237 0.33 -17.74 -13.78
C ARG A 237 0.56 -17.58 -15.28
N GLU A 238 -0.39 -16.99 -15.99
CA GLU A 238 -0.40 -16.83 -17.44
C GLU A 238 0.77 -16.00 -17.98
N THR A 239 1.35 -15.13 -17.15
CA THR A 239 2.53 -14.30 -17.45
C THR A 239 3.79 -14.77 -16.72
N ALA A 240 3.74 -15.95 -16.12
CA ALA A 240 4.90 -16.64 -15.60
C ALA A 240 5.18 -17.79 -16.56
N GLY A 241 6.45 -18.09 -16.84
CA GLY A 241 6.82 -19.26 -17.62
C GLY A 241 6.38 -20.57 -16.94
N GLU A 242 7.30 -21.51 -16.75
CA GLU A 242 7.01 -22.70 -15.91
C GLU A 242 7.54 -22.44 -14.50
N PRO A 243 6.75 -21.84 -13.58
CA PRO A 243 7.21 -21.59 -12.22
C PRO A 243 7.45 -22.91 -11.49
N VAL A 244 8.57 -22.98 -10.78
CA VAL A 244 8.99 -24.15 -10.01
C VAL A 244 8.85 -23.82 -8.53
N LEU A 245 8.12 -24.66 -7.81
CA LEU A 245 7.98 -24.57 -6.36
C LEU A 245 8.77 -25.72 -5.72
N THR A 246 9.79 -25.38 -4.95
CA THR A 246 10.68 -26.35 -4.30
C THR A 246 10.58 -26.23 -2.79
N GLU A 247 10.49 -27.34 -2.06
CA GLU A 247 10.59 -27.33 -0.60
C GLU A 247 12.05 -27.10 -0.18
N THR A 248 12.24 -26.23 0.81
CA THR A 248 13.56 -25.97 1.40
C THR A 248 13.52 -26.28 2.90
N ALA A 249 14.69 -26.32 3.54
CA ALA A 249 14.78 -26.50 4.99
C ALA A 249 14.07 -25.38 5.78
N ALA A 250 13.95 -24.18 5.20
CA ALA A 250 13.36 -23.00 5.82
C ALA A 250 11.89 -22.74 5.43
N GLY A 251 11.34 -23.50 4.48
CA GLY A 251 9.99 -23.29 3.96
C GLY A 251 9.85 -23.77 2.51
N SER A 252 9.47 -22.85 1.62
CA SER A 252 9.36 -23.08 0.18
C SER A 252 10.07 -21.98 -0.59
N ARG A 253 10.62 -22.33 -1.75
CA ARG A 253 11.18 -21.40 -2.72
C ARG A 253 10.39 -21.48 -4.02
N LEU A 254 9.88 -20.33 -4.47
CA LEU A 254 9.27 -20.18 -5.78
C LEU A 254 10.28 -19.56 -6.73
N GLU A 255 10.64 -20.28 -7.79
CA GLU A 255 11.45 -19.77 -8.89
C GLU A 255 10.55 -19.57 -10.11
N ALA A 256 10.58 -18.38 -10.69
CA ALA A 256 9.75 -18.05 -11.84
C ALA A 256 10.42 -17.03 -12.75
N ARG A 257 10.08 -17.10 -14.03
CA ARG A 257 10.41 -16.06 -15.01
C ARG A 257 9.12 -15.37 -15.40
N LEU A 258 9.01 -14.09 -15.06
CA LEU A 258 7.81 -13.28 -15.26
C LEU A 258 8.00 -12.41 -16.49
N GLU A 259 7.03 -12.41 -17.39
CA GLU A 259 6.96 -11.45 -18.50
C GLU A 259 7.02 -10.00 -17.98
N ALA A 260 7.28 -9.04 -18.87
CA ALA A 260 7.16 -7.62 -18.55
C ALA A 260 5.78 -7.35 -17.94
N GLU A 261 5.74 -6.70 -16.78
CA GLU A 261 4.47 -6.40 -16.08
C GLU A 261 3.63 -7.64 -15.73
N GLY A 262 4.28 -8.81 -15.67
CA GLY A 262 3.68 -10.09 -15.30
C GLY A 262 3.44 -10.23 -13.81
N MET A 263 2.63 -11.22 -13.44
CA MET A 263 2.34 -11.57 -12.05
C MET A 263 2.07 -13.06 -11.85
N ILE A 264 2.23 -13.49 -10.60
CA ILE A 264 1.77 -14.76 -10.06
C ILE A 264 0.85 -14.48 -8.88
N VAL A 265 -0.23 -15.26 -8.76
CA VAL A 265 -1.03 -15.33 -7.55
C VAL A 265 -1.32 -16.77 -7.18
N ILE A 266 -0.99 -17.15 -5.94
CA ILE A 266 -1.18 -18.50 -5.40
C ILE A 266 -2.01 -18.39 -4.12
N GLU A 267 -3.01 -19.26 -3.98
CA GLU A 267 -3.82 -19.40 -2.77
C GLU A 267 -3.63 -20.79 -2.15
N TRP A 268 -3.55 -20.90 -0.84
CA TRP A 268 -3.55 -22.18 -0.13
C TRP A 268 -4.21 -22.05 1.25
N ASP A 269 -4.55 -23.18 1.86
CA ASP A 269 -5.13 -23.19 3.20
C ASP A 269 -4.05 -22.88 4.25
N ALA A 270 -4.38 -22.02 5.22
CA ALA A 270 -3.47 -21.43 6.19
C ALA A 270 -3.12 -22.35 7.36
#